data_AF-A0A252F116-F1
#
_entry.id   AF-A0A252F116-F1
#
_cell.length_a   1.000
_cell.length_b   1.000
_cell.length_c   1.000
_cell.angle_alpha   90.00
_cell.angle_beta   90.00
_cell.angle_gamma   90.00
#
_symmetry.space_group_name_H-M   'P 1'
#
loop_
_entity.id
_entity.type
_entity.pdbx_description
1 polymer ?
#
loop_
_entity_poly.entity_id
_entity_poly.type
_entity_poly.pdbx_seq_one_letter_code
_entity_poly.pdbx_strand_id
1 'polypeptide(L)'
;MLDTPEVHTLVSWLEIVDNPRQDVPLLAALTSPLAGFTEQELAEIRLADRDSDFYTAMRASAETNEKARAFLEQLEELRLFAADVPVRQLLWHIVDSTGAMGIFGAMPGGRARQHHITALTELAGSFERGGSRGLFAFVRFLRELRETGGTLTVPDSEEAAGMVRIMTIHKSKGLEFPIVILANCAKQFNELDLHKPVLLHERMGISMRCRDMARGIQYDGLDRRAMACALRREMVSEELRVLYVALTRAKEKLICTCAVRDTAKQAEKWAAIASLDPIPPYALAGANQYALWLCVPLMRHPNATQLRALCSQPPELDVYAPDCFAVRLVPYRRQEGVELAEVHGTFAESERLEAPVLRPYAADVLSDLPSKLTATAITDSFRAQEAQEDTQPPKYSTELRRPFFDRDARGLTPSEIGTAHHLFLQFCDFARCESAEGRAAERERLRERHILSDAQADAIRMDNIAAFFESDLYRELKGAQAVHREFKFSVLVPAGDYYPQAVDFPEERVLMQGVIDCLIETKDGLLVLDFKTDRVPKSRVRERAEQYRAQLSAYRRAAEEVFGRPVQACALFFLHSGQTVWLRGTE
;
A
#
# COMPACT_ATOMS: atom_id res chain seq x y z
N MET A 1 -18.18 -6.17 7.99
CA MET A 1 -17.03 -5.27 7.81
C MET A 1 -17.19 -4.42 6.54
N LEU A 2 -17.38 -5.01 5.36
CA LEU A 2 -17.53 -4.23 4.10
C LEU A 2 -18.70 -3.25 4.12
N ASP A 3 -19.73 -3.51 4.93
CA ASP A 3 -20.89 -2.63 5.07
C ASP A 3 -20.71 -1.55 6.16
N THR A 4 -19.56 -1.47 6.83
CA THR A 4 -19.34 -0.38 7.79
C THR A 4 -19.10 0.93 7.04
N PRO A 5 -19.59 2.08 7.56
CA PRO A 5 -19.56 3.35 6.83
C PRO A 5 -18.16 3.76 6.37
N GLU A 6 -17.14 3.59 7.21
CA GLU A 6 -15.75 3.94 6.90
C GLU A 6 -15.15 3.05 5.81
N VAL A 7 -15.43 1.74 5.82
CA VAL A 7 -14.94 0.82 4.78
C VAL A 7 -15.68 1.07 3.48
N HIS A 8 -17.00 1.23 3.53
CA HIS A 8 -17.81 1.55 2.36
C HIS A 8 -17.35 2.85 1.69
N THR A 9 -17.02 3.87 2.49
CA THR A 9 -16.48 5.15 1.98
C THR A 9 -15.16 4.91 1.23
N LEU A 10 -14.18 4.26 1.85
CA LEU A 10 -12.89 4.00 1.21
C LEU A 10 -13.01 3.13 -0.05
N VAL A 11 -13.91 2.15 -0.04
CA VAL A 11 -14.22 1.35 -1.24
C VAL A 11 -14.84 2.21 -2.34
N SER A 12 -15.73 3.15 -1.99
CA SER A 12 -16.32 4.09 -2.97
C SER A 12 -15.25 4.98 -3.59
N TRP A 13 -14.26 5.45 -2.80
CA TRP A 13 -13.09 6.17 -3.30
C TRP A 13 -12.27 5.32 -4.28
N LEU A 14 -12.01 4.05 -3.97
CA LEU A 14 -11.31 3.14 -4.89
C LEU A 14 -12.10 2.92 -6.19
N GLU A 15 -13.43 2.77 -6.11
CA GLU A 15 -14.30 2.60 -7.27
C GLU A 15 -14.27 3.83 -8.19
N ILE A 16 -14.30 5.05 -7.66
CA ILE A 16 -14.24 6.26 -8.50
C ILE A 16 -12.85 6.55 -9.07
N VAL A 17 -11.78 6.12 -8.39
CA VAL A 17 -10.42 6.18 -8.95
C VAL A 17 -10.32 5.19 -10.13
N ASP A 18 -10.89 4.00 -10.02
CA ASP A 18 -10.96 3.03 -11.11
C ASP A 18 -11.80 3.56 -12.28
N ASN A 19 -13.03 4.03 -11.97
CA ASN A 19 -13.94 4.59 -12.95
C ASN A 19 -14.86 5.66 -12.32
N PRO A 20 -14.63 6.95 -12.64
CA PRO A 20 -15.39 8.04 -12.03
C PRO A 20 -16.84 8.16 -12.54
N ARG A 21 -17.18 7.50 -13.65
CA ARG A 21 -18.54 7.54 -14.24
C ARG A 21 -19.54 6.60 -13.54
N GLN A 22 -19.29 6.27 -12.28
CA GLN A 22 -20.20 5.48 -11.45
C GLN A 22 -20.91 6.41 -10.46
N ASP A 23 -22.18 6.74 -10.75
CA ASP A 23 -22.95 7.73 -9.97
C ASP A 23 -23.07 7.36 -8.49
N VAL A 24 -23.35 6.09 -8.15
CA VAL A 24 -23.56 5.68 -6.75
C VAL A 24 -22.26 5.78 -5.92
N PRO A 25 -21.11 5.19 -6.34
CA PRO A 25 -19.83 5.38 -5.66
C PRO A 25 -19.40 6.85 -5.58
N LEU A 26 -19.62 7.63 -6.65
CA LEU A 26 -19.28 9.06 -6.66
C LEU A 26 -20.09 9.84 -5.62
N LEU A 27 -21.41 9.67 -5.59
CA LEU A 27 -22.26 10.31 -4.59
C LEU A 27 -21.92 9.86 -3.17
N ALA A 28 -21.58 8.57 -2.98
CA ALA A 28 -21.15 8.04 -1.70
C ALA A 28 -19.83 8.67 -1.24
N ALA A 29 -18.86 8.88 -2.14
CA ALA A 29 -17.62 9.56 -1.83
C ALA A 29 -17.85 11.05 -1.50
N LEU A 30 -18.67 11.75 -2.29
CA LEU A 30 -18.96 13.17 -2.13
C LEU A 30 -19.71 13.48 -0.82
N THR A 31 -20.73 12.69 -0.48
CA THR A 31 -21.49 12.84 0.78
C THR A 31 -20.73 12.37 2.01
N SER A 32 -19.60 11.65 1.82
CA SER A 32 -18.81 11.17 2.94
C SER A 32 -18.16 12.33 3.71
N PRO A 33 -17.84 12.13 4.99
CA PRO A 33 -17.06 13.10 5.78
C PRO A 33 -15.69 13.47 5.19
N LEU A 34 -15.18 12.69 4.23
CA LEU A 34 -13.88 12.93 3.60
C LEU A 34 -13.95 14.00 2.51
N ALA A 35 -15.07 14.11 1.79
CA ALA A 35 -15.29 15.13 0.76
C ALA A 35 -16.24 16.24 1.23
N GLY A 36 -17.20 15.91 2.10
CA GLY A 36 -18.02 16.87 2.83
C GLY A 36 -19.01 17.66 1.99
N PHE A 37 -19.54 17.11 0.90
CA PHE A 37 -20.60 17.75 0.11
C PHE A 37 -21.96 17.59 0.78
N THR A 38 -22.72 18.69 0.83
CA THR A 38 -24.10 18.72 1.31
C THR A 38 -25.07 18.31 0.20
N GLU A 39 -26.28 17.87 0.59
CA GLU A 39 -27.33 17.50 -0.37
C GLU A 39 -27.69 18.67 -1.31
N GLN A 40 -27.64 19.91 -0.81
CA GLN A 40 -27.89 21.11 -1.61
C GLN A 40 -26.80 21.31 -2.66
N GLU A 41 -25.52 21.21 -2.30
CA GLU A 41 -24.40 21.33 -3.24
C GLU A 41 -24.48 20.25 -4.34
N LEU A 42 -24.89 19.03 -3.99
CA LEU A 42 -25.08 17.95 -4.97
C LEU A 42 -26.24 18.23 -5.94
N ALA A 43 -27.33 18.81 -5.44
CA ALA A 43 -28.43 19.24 -6.29
C ALA A 43 -27.99 20.36 -7.25
N GLU A 44 -27.21 21.33 -6.77
CA GLU A 44 -26.62 22.40 -7.59
C GLU A 44 -25.69 21.86 -8.69
N ILE A 45 -24.85 20.87 -8.38
CA ILE A 45 -24.03 20.16 -9.37
C ILE A 45 -24.91 19.49 -10.42
N ARG A 46 -25.97 18.79 -10.00
CA ARG A 46 -26.92 18.11 -10.90
C ARG A 46 -27.69 19.10 -11.79
N LEU A 47 -27.84 20.36 -11.37
CA LEU A 47 -28.50 21.38 -12.20
C LEU A 47 -27.66 21.83 -13.40
N ALA A 48 -26.34 21.65 -13.37
CA ALA A 48 -25.47 21.96 -14.50
C ALA A 48 -25.72 21.04 -15.70
N ASP A 49 -26.01 19.75 -15.45
CA ASP A 49 -26.47 18.80 -16.47
C ASP A 49 -27.33 17.69 -15.84
N ARG A 50 -28.61 17.66 -16.22
CA ARG A 50 -29.62 16.75 -15.65
C ARG A 50 -29.67 15.40 -16.33
N ASP A 51 -29.22 15.31 -17.58
CA ASP A 51 -29.46 14.13 -18.43
C ASP A 51 -28.23 13.22 -18.55
N SER A 52 -27.03 13.71 -18.20
CA SER A 52 -25.78 12.93 -18.21
C SER A 52 -25.47 12.25 -16.87
N ASP A 53 -24.40 11.44 -16.83
CA ASP A 53 -23.85 10.89 -15.59
C ASP A 53 -23.38 12.00 -14.63
N PHE A 54 -23.36 11.72 -13.33
CA PHE A 54 -23.08 12.75 -12.31
C PHE A 54 -21.66 13.30 -12.44
N TYR A 55 -20.70 12.50 -12.89
CA TYR A 55 -19.33 12.96 -13.14
C TYR A 55 -19.28 14.00 -14.26
N THR A 56 -20.04 13.80 -15.34
CA THR A 56 -20.17 14.78 -16.43
C THR A 56 -20.82 16.08 -15.94
N ALA A 57 -21.90 15.99 -15.15
CA ALA A 57 -22.51 17.15 -14.51
C ALA A 57 -21.54 17.90 -13.57
N MET A 58 -20.72 17.16 -12.80
CA MET A 58 -19.70 17.71 -11.92
C MET A 58 -18.59 18.45 -12.69
N ARG A 59 -18.16 17.90 -13.83
CA ARG A 59 -17.18 18.58 -14.70
C ARG A 59 -17.73 19.88 -15.28
N ALA A 60 -19.01 19.92 -15.66
CA ALA A 60 -19.66 21.15 -16.10
C ALA A 60 -19.78 22.17 -14.95
N SER A 61 -20.16 21.72 -13.75
CA SER A 61 -20.28 22.57 -12.56
C SER A 61 -18.94 23.15 -12.10
N ALA A 62 -17.83 22.44 -12.31
CA ALA A 62 -16.49 22.87 -11.89
C ALA A 62 -15.99 24.16 -12.54
N GLU A 63 -16.60 24.62 -13.64
CA GLU A 63 -16.31 25.94 -14.23
C GLU A 63 -16.72 27.10 -13.30
N THR A 64 -17.69 26.86 -12.42
CA THR A 64 -18.29 27.88 -11.54
C THR A 64 -18.26 27.51 -10.06
N ASN A 65 -18.05 26.24 -9.73
CA ASN A 65 -18.00 25.72 -8.36
C ASN A 65 -16.57 25.28 -8.00
N GLU A 66 -15.92 26.05 -7.13
CA GLU A 66 -14.54 25.80 -6.70
C GLU A 66 -14.37 24.49 -5.93
N LYS A 67 -15.36 24.10 -5.11
CA LYS A 67 -15.31 22.85 -4.35
C LYS A 67 -15.39 21.64 -5.28
N ALA A 68 -16.23 21.70 -6.31
CA ALA A 68 -16.31 20.66 -7.34
C ALA A 68 -15.00 20.57 -8.15
N ARG A 69 -14.40 21.72 -8.49
CA ARG A 69 -13.10 21.78 -9.16
C ARG A 69 -11.98 21.13 -8.32
N ALA A 70 -11.86 21.52 -7.04
CA ALA A 70 -10.88 20.97 -6.13
C ALA A 70 -11.00 19.45 -5.95
N PHE A 71 -12.22 18.92 -5.85
CA PHE A 71 -12.44 17.47 -5.78
C PHE A 71 -12.04 16.76 -7.08
N LEU A 72 -12.32 17.34 -8.25
CA LEU A 72 -11.92 16.75 -9.53
C LEU A 72 -10.40 16.76 -9.72
N GLU A 73 -9.71 17.81 -9.26
CA GLU A 73 -8.25 17.88 -9.24
C GLU A 73 -7.67 16.78 -8.33
N GLN A 74 -8.18 16.65 -7.10
CA GLN A 74 -7.79 15.58 -6.18
C GLN A 74 -8.05 14.18 -6.77
N LEU A 75 -9.20 13.97 -7.41
CA LEU A 75 -9.53 12.69 -8.03
C LEU A 75 -8.57 12.37 -9.18
N GLU A 76 -8.20 13.34 -10.02
CA GLU A 76 -7.26 13.12 -11.10
C GLU A 76 -5.85 12.82 -10.57
N GLU A 77 -5.40 13.49 -9.50
CA GLU A 77 -4.15 13.18 -8.81
C GLU A 77 -4.12 11.73 -8.31
N LEU A 78 -5.19 11.28 -7.65
CA LEU A 78 -5.32 9.90 -7.20
C LEU A 78 -5.31 8.88 -8.35
N ARG A 79 -5.91 9.23 -9.50
CA ARG A 79 -5.94 8.38 -10.68
C ARG A 79 -4.58 8.25 -11.35
N LEU A 80 -3.84 9.35 -11.43
CA LEU A 80 -2.44 9.34 -11.90
C LEU A 80 -1.55 8.53 -10.95
N PHE A 81 -1.72 8.71 -9.64
CA PHE A 81 -0.99 7.95 -8.63
C PHE A 81 -1.27 6.45 -8.71
N ALA A 82 -2.54 6.06 -8.86
CA ALA A 82 -2.98 4.66 -8.96
C ALA A 82 -2.38 3.89 -10.15
N ALA A 83 -1.88 4.58 -11.18
CA ALA A 83 -1.34 3.95 -12.38
C ALA A 83 -0.04 3.16 -12.11
N ASP A 84 0.81 3.65 -11.19
CA ASP A 84 2.16 3.12 -10.97
C ASP A 84 2.37 2.54 -9.57
N VAL A 85 1.34 2.56 -8.71
CA VAL A 85 1.47 2.12 -7.31
C VAL A 85 0.58 0.91 -6.99
N PRO A 86 0.99 0.06 -6.03
CA PRO A 86 0.11 -0.97 -5.47
C PRO A 86 -1.12 -0.37 -4.78
N VAL A 87 -2.23 -1.13 -4.78
CA VAL A 87 -3.51 -0.69 -4.19
C VAL A 87 -3.41 -0.45 -2.68
N ARG A 88 -2.53 -1.16 -1.97
CA ARG A 88 -2.26 -0.89 -0.55
C ARG A 88 -1.66 0.50 -0.34
N GLN A 89 -0.76 0.93 -1.22
CA GLN A 89 -0.15 2.26 -1.15
C GLN A 89 -1.17 3.33 -1.55
N LEU A 90 -1.97 3.09 -2.60
CA LEU A 90 -3.09 3.97 -2.97
C LEU A 90 -4.06 4.16 -1.81
N LEU A 91 -4.44 3.08 -1.11
CA LEU A 91 -5.32 3.15 0.06
C LEU A 91 -4.73 4.00 1.18
N TRP A 92 -3.46 3.81 1.53
CA TRP A 92 -2.80 4.66 2.53
C TRP A 92 -2.75 6.11 2.08
N HIS A 93 -2.43 6.37 0.81
CA HIS A 93 -2.40 7.72 0.28
C HIS A 93 -3.79 8.40 0.34
N ILE A 94 -4.88 7.68 0.04
CA ILE A 94 -6.25 8.19 0.24
C ILE A 94 -6.51 8.46 1.73
N VAL A 95 -6.16 7.52 2.61
CA VAL A 95 -6.37 7.67 4.06
C VAL A 95 -5.64 8.87 4.64
N ASP A 96 -4.39 9.10 4.21
CA ASP A 96 -3.54 10.18 4.70
C ASP A 96 -3.96 11.54 4.10
N SER A 97 -4.17 11.62 2.78
CA SER A 97 -4.56 12.86 2.10
C SER A 97 -5.94 13.38 2.52
N THR A 98 -6.86 12.48 2.91
CA THR A 98 -8.20 12.84 3.38
C THR A 98 -8.31 12.95 4.91
N GLY A 99 -7.27 12.56 5.65
CA GLY A 99 -7.31 12.51 7.11
C GLY A 99 -8.31 11.49 7.68
N ALA A 100 -8.66 10.45 6.90
CA ALA A 100 -9.70 9.48 7.24
C ALA A 100 -9.50 8.83 8.62
N MET A 101 -8.26 8.52 9.00
CA MET A 101 -7.93 7.96 10.32
C MET A 101 -8.33 8.88 11.48
N GLY A 102 -8.13 10.19 11.33
CA GLY A 102 -8.49 11.18 12.33
C GLY A 102 -10.00 11.38 12.39
N ILE A 103 -10.62 11.58 11.22
CA ILE A 103 -12.06 11.83 11.10
C ILE A 103 -12.88 10.66 11.67
N PHE A 104 -12.63 9.43 11.19
CA PHE A 104 -13.36 8.26 11.69
C PHE A 104 -12.95 7.88 13.12
N GLY A 105 -11.73 8.20 13.55
CA GLY A 105 -11.26 8.01 14.92
C GLY A 105 -11.96 8.89 15.95
N ALA A 106 -12.41 10.08 15.56
CA ALA A 106 -13.14 11.02 16.42
C ALA A 106 -14.64 10.68 16.56
N MET A 107 -15.17 9.76 15.75
CA MET A 107 -16.58 9.36 15.78
C MET A 107 -16.88 8.33 16.89
N PRO A 108 -18.16 8.12 17.27
CA PRO A 108 -18.54 7.02 18.15
C PRO A 108 -18.02 5.67 17.66
N GLY A 109 -17.36 4.93 18.56
CA GLY A 109 -16.67 3.68 18.23
C GLY A 109 -15.40 3.87 17.39
N GLY A 110 -14.80 5.06 17.41
CA GLY A 110 -13.71 5.45 16.49
C GLY A 110 -12.53 4.49 16.46
N ARG A 111 -12.17 3.88 17.60
CA ARG A 111 -11.13 2.84 17.64
C ARG A 111 -11.46 1.63 16.76
N ALA A 112 -12.70 1.15 16.79
CA ALA A 112 -13.15 0.05 15.94
C ALA A 112 -13.14 0.45 14.46
N ARG A 113 -13.52 1.70 14.15
CA ARG A 113 -13.49 2.25 12.78
C ARG A 113 -12.06 2.33 12.24
N GLN A 114 -11.11 2.83 13.04
CA GLN A 114 -9.69 2.82 12.69
C GLN A 114 -9.17 1.39 12.44
N HIS A 115 -9.56 0.43 13.29
CA HIS A 115 -9.24 -0.97 13.05
C HIS A 115 -9.83 -1.51 11.73
N HIS A 116 -11.05 -1.13 11.36
CA HIS A 116 -11.62 -1.52 10.07
C HIS A 116 -10.84 -0.92 8.88
N ILE A 117 -10.38 0.33 8.99
CA ILE A 117 -9.53 0.97 7.97
C ILE A 117 -8.22 0.18 7.82
N THR A 118 -7.51 -0.06 8.92
CA THR A 118 -6.26 -0.84 8.89
C THR A 118 -6.48 -2.25 8.31
N ALA A 119 -7.59 -2.90 8.67
CA ALA A 119 -7.91 -4.22 8.17
C ALA A 119 -8.22 -4.25 6.66
N LEU A 120 -8.84 -3.20 6.11
CA LEU A 120 -9.02 -3.06 4.66
C LEU A 120 -7.67 -2.94 3.96
N THR A 121 -6.74 -2.18 4.53
CA THR A 121 -5.39 -2.01 3.98
C THR A 121 -4.55 -3.29 4.08
N GLU A 122 -4.71 -4.07 5.15
CA GLU A 122 -4.08 -5.40 5.27
C GLU A 122 -4.68 -6.43 4.30
N LEU A 123 -5.99 -6.34 4.02
CA LEU A 123 -6.62 -7.13 2.98
C LEU A 123 -6.03 -6.80 1.61
N ALA A 124 -5.86 -5.52 1.29
CA ALA A 124 -5.22 -5.08 0.06
C ALA A 124 -3.79 -5.64 -0.08
N GLY A 125 -2.99 -5.56 1.00
CA GLY A 125 -1.65 -6.16 1.02
C GLY A 125 -1.65 -7.68 0.86
N SER A 126 -2.64 -8.36 1.43
CA SER A 126 -2.77 -9.82 1.29
C SER A 126 -3.20 -10.23 -0.12
N PHE A 127 -4.08 -9.46 -0.75
CA PHE A 127 -4.48 -9.62 -2.14
C PHE A 127 -3.29 -9.48 -3.09
N GLU A 128 -2.44 -8.48 -2.87
CA GLU A 128 -1.22 -8.24 -3.64
C GLU A 128 -0.20 -9.38 -3.50
N ARG A 129 0.04 -9.84 -2.26
CA ARG A 129 0.91 -10.99 -1.98
C ARG A 129 0.40 -12.29 -2.64
N GLY A 130 -0.90 -12.40 -2.85
CA GLY A 130 -1.54 -13.51 -3.56
C GLY A 130 -1.28 -13.54 -5.07
N GLY A 131 -0.55 -12.56 -5.62
CA GLY A 131 -0.17 -12.52 -7.04
C GLY A 131 -1.14 -11.76 -7.94
N SER A 132 -2.26 -11.28 -7.40
CA SER A 132 -3.16 -10.36 -8.11
C SER A 132 -2.68 -8.93 -7.94
N ARG A 133 -2.66 -8.14 -9.02
CA ARG A 133 -2.19 -6.75 -8.99
C ARG A 133 -3.17 -5.82 -9.71
N GLY A 134 -3.16 -4.55 -9.32
CA GLY A 134 -3.93 -3.48 -9.93
C GLY A 134 -5.25 -3.19 -9.22
N LEU A 135 -5.64 -1.92 -9.28
CA LEU A 135 -6.85 -1.38 -8.66
C LEU A 135 -8.13 -2.09 -9.15
N PHE A 136 -8.30 -2.20 -10.47
CA PHE A 136 -9.46 -2.86 -11.08
C PHE A 136 -9.69 -4.28 -10.53
N ALA A 137 -8.62 -5.08 -10.45
CA ALA A 137 -8.71 -6.45 -9.97
C ALA A 137 -9.11 -6.50 -8.49
N PHE A 138 -8.61 -5.57 -7.68
CA PHE A 138 -8.97 -5.47 -6.27
C PHE A 138 -10.43 -5.02 -6.06
N VAL A 139 -10.89 -4.01 -6.81
CA VAL A 139 -12.30 -3.56 -6.78
C VAL A 139 -13.23 -4.71 -7.18
N ARG A 140 -12.88 -5.47 -8.23
CA ARG A 140 -13.66 -6.65 -8.65
C ARG A 140 -13.69 -7.72 -7.55
N PHE A 141 -12.55 -8.00 -6.92
CA PHE A 141 -12.47 -8.92 -5.79
C PHE A 141 -13.38 -8.50 -4.63
N LEU A 142 -13.38 -7.21 -4.26
CA LEU A 142 -14.27 -6.70 -3.21
C LEU A 142 -15.75 -6.84 -3.57
N ARG A 143 -16.11 -6.63 -4.84
CA ARG A 143 -17.47 -6.81 -5.34
C ARG A 143 -17.90 -8.28 -5.27
N GLU A 144 -17.08 -9.20 -5.77
CA GLU A 144 -17.33 -10.64 -5.69
C GLU A 144 -17.47 -11.11 -4.23
N LEU A 145 -16.66 -10.54 -3.32
CA LEU A 145 -16.71 -10.85 -1.89
C LEU A 145 -18.03 -10.38 -1.26
N ARG A 146 -18.55 -9.21 -1.64
CA ARG A 146 -19.88 -8.73 -1.21
C ARG A 146 -21.00 -9.60 -1.74
N GLU A 147 -20.98 -9.93 -3.03
CA GLU A 147 -22.04 -10.72 -3.69
C GLU A 147 -22.13 -12.15 -3.15
N THR A 148 -20.99 -12.74 -2.80
CA THR A 148 -20.93 -14.09 -2.21
C THR A 148 -21.24 -14.13 -0.71
N GLY A 149 -21.42 -12.97 -0.06
CA GLY A 149 -21.61 -12.86 1.39
C GLY A 149 -20.37 -13.22 2.20
N GLY A 150 -19.19 -13.17 1.58
CA GLY A 150 -17.92 -13.44 2.23
C GLY A 150 -17.66 -12.42 3.34
N THR A 151 -17.45 -12.91 4.57
CA THR A 151 -17.16 -12.04 5.71
C THR A 151 -15.66 -11.93 5.91
N LEU A 152 -15.12 -10.72 5.80
CA LEU A 152 -13.78 -10.41 6.28
C LEU A 152 -13.77 -10.50 7.80
N THR A 153 -12.97 -11.42 8.33
CA THR A 153 -12.69 -11.49 9.76
C THR A 153 -11.50 -10.59 10.03
N VAL A 154 -11.77 -9.45 10.67
CA VAL A 154 -10.71 -8.64 11.26
C VAL A 154 -10.17 -9.42 12.46
N PRO A 155 -8.85 -9.59 12.61
CA PRO A 155 -8.29 -10.13 13.84
C PRO A 155 -8.75 -9.26 15.01
N ASP A 156 -9.36 -9.88 16.02
CA ASP A 156 -9.73 -9.18 17.26
C ASP A 156 -8.46 -8.51 17.82
N SER A 157 -8.55 -7.23 18.19
CA SER A 157 -7.42 -6.51 18.79
C SER A 157 -6.97 -7.19 20.09
N GLU A 158 -5.67 -7.26 20.32
CA GLU A 158 -5.05 -7.92 21.48
C GLU A 158 -5.36 -7.23 22.83
N GLU A 159 -6.04 -6.09 22.84
CA GLU A 159 -6.44 -5.38 24.06
C GLU A 159 -7.75 -5.94 24.65
N ALA A 160 -7.71 -7.20 25.08
CA ALA A 160 -8.83 -7.90 25.70
C ALA A 160 -8.82 -7.85 27.24
N ALA A 161 -8.12 -6.89 27.85
CA ALA A 161 -8.08 -6.71 29.30
C ALA A 161 -9.29 -5.88 29.77
N GLY A 162 -10.15 -6.48 30.58
CA GLY A 162 -11.31 -5.80 31.20
C GLY A 162 -12.58 -5.72 30.35
N MET A 163 -12.63 -6.35 29.17
CA MET A 163 -13.82 -6.34 28.29
C MET A 163 -14.66 -7.62 28.42
N VAL A 164 -15.98 -7.50 28.19
CA VAL A 164 -16.89 -8.65 28.03
C VAL A 164 -16.75 -9.22 26.62
N ARG A 165 -16.39 -10.50 26.52
CA ARG A 165 -16.19 -11.16 25.22
C ARG A 165 -17.49 -11.76 24.69
N ILE A 166 -17.92 -11.31 23.52
CA ILE A 166 -19.07 -11.89 22.80
C ILE A 166 -18.53 -12.85 21.74
N MET A 167 -18.88 -14.12 21.85
CA MET A 167 -18.43 -15.16 20.92
C MET A 167 -19.51 -16.22 20.72
N THR A 168 -19.36 -17.02 19.66
CA THR A 168 -20.24 -18.16 19.41
C THR A 168 -19.88 -19.34 20.31
N ILE A 169 -20.86 -20.22 20.58
CA ILE A 169 -20.63 -21.42 21.41
C ILE A 169 -19.57 -22.34 20.79
N HIS A 170 -19.52 -22.44 19.46
CA HIS A 170 -18.50 -23.24 18.78
C HIS A 170 -17.08 -22.74 19.05
N LYS A 171 -16.88 -21.40 19.08
CA LYS A 171 -15.58 -20.78 19.37
C LYS A 171 -15.15 -20.93 20.84
N SER A 172 -16.07 -21.27 21.75
CA SER A 172 -15.75 -21.46 23.18
C SER A 172 -15.30 -22.88 23.53
N LYS A 173 -15.39 -23.84 22.60
CA LYS A 173 -14.99 -25.24 22.83
C LYS A 173 -13.51 -25.31 23.26
N GLY A 174 -13.24 -25.90 24.41
CA GLY A 174 -11.89 -26.00 24.98
C GLY A 174 -11.45 -24.78 25.81
N LEU A 175 -12.23 -23.70 25.82
CA LEU A 175 -12.05 -22.55 26.70
C LEU A 175 -12.91 -22.69 27.96
N GLU A 176 -12.55 -21.93 28.99
CA GLU A 176 -13.25 -21.88 30.26
C GLU A 176 -13.27 -20.44 30.80
N PHE A 177 -14.39 -20.04 31.39
CA PHE A 177 -14.60 -18.68 31.88
C PHE A 177 -15.18 -18.71 33.30
N PRO A 178 -14.78 -17.79 34.20
CA PRO A 178 -15.39 -17.68 35.54
C PRO A 178 -16.91 -17.51 35.46
N ILE A 179 -17.37 -16.59 34.59
CA ILE A 179 -18.78 -16.27 34.39
C ILE A 179 -19.13 -16.45 32.91
N VAL A 180 -20.22 -17.18 32.62
CA VAL A 180 -20.76 -17.34 31.26
C VAL A 180 -22.20 -16.88 31.21
N ILE A 181 -22.53 -16.08 30.20
CA ILE A 181 -23.89 -15.66 29.88
C ILE A 181 -24.32 -16.35 28.57
N LEU A 182 -25.20 -17.34 28.68
CA LEU A 182 -25.86 -17.97 27.53
C LEU A 182 -27.10 -17.15 27.15
N ALA A 183 -26.95 -16.28 26.15
CA ALA A 183 -27.99 -15.37 25.75
C ALA A 183 -29.04 -16.03 24.82
N ASN A 184 -30.29 -15.59 24.94
CA ASN A 184 -31.38 -15.86 23.99
C ASN A 184 -31.67 -17.36 23.75
N CYS A 185 -31.89 -18.11 24.82
CA CYS A 185 -32.28 -19.52 24.79
C CYS A 185 -33.64 -19.78 24.11
N ALA A 186 -34.45 -18.73 23.89
CA ALA A 186 -35.74 -18.81 23.19
C ALA A 186 -35.61 -18.72 21.66
N LYS A 187 -34.40 -18.50 21.13
CA LYS A 187 -34.17 -18.45 19.69
C LYS A 187 -34.52 -19.81 19.06
N GLN A 188 -35.25 -19.76 17.94
CA GLN A 188 -35.56 -20.95 17.18
C GLN A 188 -34.31 -21.53 16.50
N PHE A 189 -34.21 -22.86 16.47
CA PHE A 189 -33.19 -23.56 15.70
C PHE A 189 -33.31 -23.22 14.21
N ASN A 190 -32.16 -23.19 13.52
CA ASN A 190 -32.13 -22.89 12.10
C ASN A 190 -32.50 -24.13 11.29
N GLU A 191 -33.75 -24.20 10.83
CA GLU A 191 -34.28 -25.30 10.02
C GLU A 191 -34.31 -25.00 8.51
N LEU A 192 -33.69 -23.90 8.04
CA LEU A 192 -33.77 -23.48 6.63
C LEU A 192 -33.31 -24.56 5.65
N ASP A 193 -32.30 -25.35 6.02
CA ASP A 193 -31.77 -26.43 5.18
C ASP A 193 -32.79 -27.53 4.92
N LEU A 194 -33.69 -27.80 5.88
CA LEU A 194 -34.74 -28.82 5.75
C LEU A 194 -35.79 -28.43 4.70
N HIS A 195 -35.91 -27.15 4.39
CA HIS A 195 -36.90 -26.63 3.45
C HIS A 195 -36.35 -26.44 2.02
N LYS A 196 -35.05 -26.64 1.79
CA LYS A 196 -34.42 -26.50 0.47
C LYS A 196 -34.98 -27.52 -0.53
N PRO A 197 -35.14 -27.18 -1.83
CA PRO A 197 -35.69 -28.08 -2.84
C PRO A 197 -34.94 -29.41 -3.00
N VAL A 198 -33.67 -29.44 -2.61
CA VAL A 198 -32.80 -30.61 -2.59
C VAL A 198 -32.26 -30.78 -1.18
N LEU A 199 -32.33 -32.01 -0.65
CA LEU A 199 -31.75 -32.44 0.60
C LEU A 199 -30.60 -33.40 0.30
N LEU A 200 -29.55 -33.30 1.11
CA LEU A 200 -28.36 -34.14 1.05
C LEU A 200 -28.18 -34.80 2.40
N HIS A 201 -27.91 -36.11 2.40
CA HIS A 201 -27.66 -36.87 3.60
C HIS A 201 -26.58 -37.92 3.33
N GLU A 202 -25.55 -38.00 4.19
CA GLU A 202 -24.36 -38.84 3.98
C GLU A 202 -24.71 -40.30 3.63
N ARG A 203 -25.61 -40.92 4.40
CA ARG A 203 -26.04 -42.32 4.18
C ARG A 203 -27.20 -42.52 3.20
N MET A 204 -28.12 -41.56 3.09
CA MET A 204 -29.35 -41.69 2.29
C MET A 204 -29.23 -41.04 0.90
N GLY A 205 -28.10 -40.41 0.60
CA GLY A 205 -27.83 -39.79 -0.70
C GLY A 205 -28.54 -38.47 -0.88
N ILE A 206 -29.15 -38.29 -2.06
CA ILE A 206 -29.79 -37.04 -2.49
C ILE A 206 -31.29 -37.28 -2.63
N SER A 207 -32.10 -36.37 -2.08
CA SER A 207 -33.55 -36.37 -2.31
C SER A 207 -34.01 -34.98 -2.72
N MET A 208 -34.94 -34.91 -3.66
CA MET A 208 -35.45 -33.66 -4.23
C MET A 208 -36.97 -33.63 -4.19
N ARG A 209 -37.54 -32.43 -4.23
CA ARG A 209 -38.99 -32.28 -4.40
C ARG A 209 -39.40 -32.85 -5.75
N CYS A 210 -40.46 -33.66 -5.75
CA CYS A 210 -41.04 -34.16 -6.99
C CYS A 210 -41.68 -32.98 -7.71
N ARG A 211 -41.28 -32.75 -8.96
CA ARG A 211 -41.82 -31.70 -9.82
C ARG A 211 -42.59 -32.36 -10.96
N ASP A 212 -43.92 -32.30 -10.88
CA ASP A 212 -44.79 -32.79 -11.94
C ASP A 212 -45.05 -31.63 -12.91
N MET A 213 -44.30 -31.62 -14.01
CA MET A 213 -44.40 -30.58 -15.04
C MET A 213 -45.72 -30.63 -15.82
N ALA A 214 -46.37 -31.79 -15.90
CA ALA A 214 -47.64 -31.94 -16.61
C ALA A 214 -48.79 -31.31 -15.81
N ARG A 215 -48.75 -31.42 -14.47
CA ARG A 215 -49.74 -30.84 -13.57
C ARG A 215 -49.35 -29.46 -13.02
N GLY A 216 -48.11 -29.02 -13.22
CA GLY A 216 -47.60 -27.75 -12.70
C GLY A 216 -47.48 -27.72 -11.17
N ILE A 217 -47.35 -28.88 -10.53
CA ILE A 217 -47.30 -28.98 -9.06
C ILE A 217 -45.94 -29.48 -8.57
N GLN A 218 -45.64 -29.16 -7.32
CA GLN A 218 -44.44 -29.61 -6.61
C GLN A 218 -44.84 -30.16 -5.24
N TYR A 219 -44.32 -31.33 -4.88
CA TYR A 219 -44.63 -31.98 -3.60
C TYR A 219 -43.45 -32.79 -3.07
N ASP A 220 -43.45 -33.04 -1.75
CA ASP A 220 -42.43 -33.85 -1.10
C ASP A 220 -42.78 -35.34 -1.24
N GLY A 221 -41.86 -36.13 -1.83
CA GLY A 221 -41.94 -37.58 -1.89
C GLY A 221 -41.72 -38.24 -0.52
N LEU A 222 -41.97 -39.56 -0.44
CA LEU A 222 -41.78 -40.32 0.80
C LEU A 222 -40.31 -40.34 1.24
N ASP A 223 -39.40 -40.54 0.28
CA ASP A 223 -37.95 -40.47 0.44
C ASP A 223 -37.51 -39.13 1.03
N ARG A 224 -38.06 -38.04 0.51
CA ARG A 224 -37.75 -36.68 0.98
C ARG A 224 -38.23 -36.44 2.39
N ARG A 225 -39.45 -36.87 2.71
CA ARG A 225 -40.02 -36.75 4.06
C ARG A 225 -39.21 -37.55 5.07
N ALA A 226 -38.82 -38.78 4.72
CA ALA A 226 -37.96 -39.62 5.56
C ALA A 226 -36.59 -38.97 5.80
N MET A 227 -35.96 -38.43 4.74
CA MET A 227 -34.69 -37.73 4.84
C MET A 227 -34.79 -36.47 5.70
N ALA A 228 -35.84 -35.67 5.54
CA ALA A 228 -36.09 -34.47 6.35
C ALA A 228 -36.26 -34.82 7.84
N CYS A 229 -36.96 -35.92 8.16
CA CYS A 229 -37.10 -36.39 9.54
C CYS A 229 -35.76 -36.81 10.15
N ALA A 230 -34.89 -37.50 9.39
CA ALA A 230 -33.58 -37.90 9.88
C ALA A 230 -32.65 -36.69 10.09
N LEU A 231 -32.56 -35.80 9.09
CA LEU A 231 -31.76 -34.57 9.17
C LEU A 231 -32.19 -33.70 10.36
N ARG A 232 -33.50 -33.53 10.57
CA ARG A 232 -34.03 -32.81 11.74
C ARG A 232 -33.58 -33.47 13.04
N ARG A 233 -33.65 -34.79 13.16
CA ARG A 233 -33.24 -35.52 14.37
C ARG A 233 -31.74 -35.35 14.65
N GLU A 234 -30.91 -35.41 13.62
CA GLU A 234 -29.46 -35.19 13.73
C GLU A 234 -29.13 -33.75 14.13
N MET A 235 -29.77 -32.77 13.49
CA MET A 235 -29.65 -31.35 13.82
C MET A 235 -30.04 -31.08 15.28
N VAL A 236 -31.21 -31.55 15.72
CA VAL A 236 -31.68 -31.40 17.12
C VAL A 236 -30.69 -32.08 18.10
N SER A 237 -30.13 -33.23 17.74
CA SER A 237 -29.11 -33.90 18.56
C SER A 237 -27.81 -33.10 18.66
N GLU A 238 -27.40 -32.42 17.59
CA GLU A 238 -26.23 -31.53 17.61
C GLU A 238 -26.51 -30.27 18.42
N GLU A 239 -27.67 -29.64 18.26
CA GLU A 239 -28.08 -28.49 19.07
C GLU A 239 -28.04 -28.81 20.58
N LEU A 240 -28.44 -30.00 20.99
CA LEU A 240 -28.33 -30.44 22.38
C LEU A 240 -26.87 -30.57 22.85
N ARG A 241 -25.96 -31.03 21.98
CA ARG A 241 -24.52 -31.07 22.26
C ARG A 241 -23.92 -29.66 22.36
N VAL A 242 -24.34 -28.74 21.48
CA VAL A 242 -23.96 -27.32 21.53
C VAL A 242 -24.40 -26.71 22.85
N LEU A 243 -25.64 -26.95 23.29
CA LEU A 243 -26.13 -26.51 24.59
C LEU A 243 -25.24 -27.08 25.72
N TYR A 244 -24.94 -28.38 25.70
CA TYR A 244 -24.05 -28.99 26.69
C TYR A 244 -22.65 -28.33 26.73
N VAL A 245 -22.06 -28.03 25.58
CA VAL A 245 -20.79 -27.29 25.50
C VAL A 245 -20.94 -25.94 26.17
N ALA A 246 -21.99 -25.18 25.87
CA ALA A 246 -22.23 -23.86 26.47
C ALA A 246 -22.36 -23.91 27.99
N LEU A 247 -23.14 -24.87 28.52
CA LEU A 247 -23.35 -25.03 29.97
C LEU A 247 -22.06 -25.41 30.70
N THR A 248 -21.15 -26.14 30.04
CA THR A 248 -19.89 -26.61 30.64
C THR A 248 -18.72 -25.63 30.49
N ARG A 249 -18.93 -24.43 29.92
CA ARG A 249 -17.85 -23.41 29.82
C ARG A 249 -17.68 -22.60 31.11
N ALA A 250 -18.67 -22.59 32.00
CA ALA A 250 -18.67 -21.81 33.22
C ALA A 250 -17.91 -22.53 34.35
N LYS A 251 -17.02 -21.81 35.05
CA LYS A 251 -16.36 -22.31 36.27
C LYS A 251 -17.15 -22.02 37.54
N GLU A 252 -17.66 -20.79 37.66
CA GLU A 252 -18.27 -20.30 38.90
C GLU A 252 -19.74 -19.92 38.72
N LYS A 253 -20.07 -19.24 37.62
CA LYS A 253 -21.43 -18.72 37.40
C LYS A 253 -21.91 -18.88 35.98
N LEU A 254 -23.13 -19.39 35.83
CA LEU A 254 -23.84 -19.51 34.57
C LEU A 254 -25.14 -18.72 34.63
N ILE A 255 -25.36 -17.86 33.62
CA ILE A 255 -26.58 -17.09 33.46
C ILE A 255 -27.20 -17.46 32.12
N CYS A 256 -28.41 -18.01 32.11
CA CYS A 256 -29.15 -18.29 30.88
C CYS A 256 -30.29 -17.27 30.72
N THR A 257 -30.38 -16.60 29.58
CA THR A 257 -31.47 -15.66 29.31
C THR A 257 -32.46 -16.25 28.30
N CYS A 258 -33.74 -16.06 28.56
CA CYS A 258 -34.84 -16.55 27.73
C CYS A 258 -35.86 -15.43 27.57
N ALA A 259 -36.05 -14.96 26.34
CA ALA A 259 -36.99 -13.88 26.03
C ALA A 259 -38.16 -14.45 25.22
N VAL A 260 -39.36 -14.42 25.81
CA VAL A 260 -40.59 -14.92 25.19
C VAL A 260 -41.65 -13.81 25.16
N ARG A 261 -42.50 -13.81 24.13
CA ARG A 261 -43.56 -12.79 23.98
C ARG A 261 -44.64 -12.90 25.05
N ASP A 262 -45.03 -14.13 25.38
CA ASP A 262 -46.08 -14.45 26.33
C ASP A 262 -45.55 -15.54 27.27
N THR A 263 -45.10 -15.11 28.45
CA THR A 263 -44.48 -16.01 29.43
C THR A 263 -45.47 -16.98 30.04
N ALA A 264 -46.73 -16.56 30.25
CA ALA A 264 -47.75 -17.42 30.86
C ALA A 264 -48.12 -18.58 29.93
N LYS A 265 -48.38 -18.29 28.64
CA LYS A 265 -48.69 -19.32 27.64
C LYS A 265 -47.54 -20.31 27.42
N GLN A 266 -46.29 -19.85 27.50
CA GLN A 266 -45.13 -20.74 27.40
C GLN A 266 -44.96 -21.59 28.67
N ALA A 267 -45.17 -20.99 29.84
CA ALA A 267 -45.14 -21.70 31.11
C ALA A 267 -46.18 -22.83 31.14
N GLU A 268 -47.42 -22.61 30.67
CA GLU A 268 -48.43 -23.67 30.56
C GLU A 268 -47.98 -24.84 29.68
N LYS A 269 -47.38 -24.55 28.52
CA LYS A 269 -46.85 -25.60 27.62
C LYS A 269 -45.74 -26.40 28.27
N TRP A 270 -44.81 -25.72 28.94
CA TRP A 270 -43.71 -26.38 29.64
C TRP A 270 -44.20 -27.21 30.81
N ALA A 271 -45.18 -26.70 31.58
CA ALA A 271 -45.82 -27.41 32.67
C ALA A 271 -46.55 -28.67 32.16
N ALA A 272 -47.30 -28.59 31.06
CA ALA A 272 -48.01 -29.74 30.49
C ALA A 272 -47.07 -30.89 30.12
N ILE A 273 -45.89 -30.59 29.57
CA ILE A 273 -44.87 -31.61 29.26
C ILE A 273 -44.21 -32.10 30.56
N ALA A 274 -43.91 -31.19 31.49
CA ALA A 274 -43.31 -31.51 32.77
C ALA A 274 -44.22 -32.33 33.69
N SER A 275 -45.54 -32.32 33.48
CA SER A 275 -46.48 -33.16 34.26
C SER A 275 -46.49 -34.63 33.84
N LEU A 276 -45.86 -34.98 32.72
CA LEU A 276 -45.78 -36.36 32.23
C LEU A 276 -44.60 -37.08 32.88
N ASP A 277 -44.83 -38.12 33.68
CA ASP A 277 -43.76 -38.88 34.34
C ASP A 277 -43.66 -40.35 33.84
N PRO A 278 -42.51 -40.78 33.28
CA PRO A 278 -41.33 -39.98 32.94
C PRO A 278 -41.58 -39.00 31.78
N ILE A 279 -40.79 -37.93 31.70
CA ILE A 279 -40.89 -36.95 30.60
C ILE A 279 -40.64 -37.68 29.26
N PRO A 280 -41.58 -37.66 28.30
CA PRO A 280 -41.44 -38.47 27.11
C PRO A 280 -40.28 -38.01 26.21
N PRO A 281 -39.40 -38.91 25.76
CA PRO A 281 -38.29 -38.55 24.88
C PRO A 281 -38.73 -37.86 23.59
N TYR A 282 -39.88 -38.23 23.02
CA TYR A 282 -40.40 -37.60 21.80
C TYR A 282 -40.80 -36.14 22.00
N ALA A 283 -41.24 -35.76 23.20
CA ALA A 283 -41.61 -34.38 23.52
C ALA A 283 -40.36 -33.48 23.56
N LEU A 284 -39.25 -34.00 24.10
CA LEU A 284 -37.95 -33.31 24.11
C LEU A 284 -37.28 -33.33 22.72
N ALA A 285 -37.46 -34.39 21.94
CA ALA A 285 -36.97 -34.46 20.55
C ALA A 285 -37.71 -33.48 19.61
N GLY A 286 -38.93 -33.09 19.96
CA GLY A 286 -39.69 -32.04 19.27
C GLY A 286 -39.24 -30.61 19.56
N ALA A 287 -38.16 -30.42 20.32
CA ALA A 287 -37.64 -29.10 20.65
C ALA A 287 -37.26 -28.31 19.40
N ASN A 288 -37.63 -27.02 19.42
CA ASN A 288 -37.26 -26.04 18.40
C ASN A 288 -36.47 -24.86 18.99
N GLN A 289 -36.16 -24.89 20.28
CA GLN A 289 -35.43 -23.84 21.02
C GLN A 289 -34.81 -24.45 22.28
N TYR A 290 -33.68 -23.90 22.75
CA TYR A 290 -33.04 -24.37 23.99
C TYR A 290 -33.92 -24.18 25.23
N ALA A 291 -34.78 -23.15 25.23
CA ALA A 291 -35.68 -22.86 26.33
C ALA A 291 -36.58 -24.05 26.68
N LEU A 292 -36.96 -24.90 25.71
CA LEU A 292 -37.74 -26.10 26.01
C LEU A 292 -36.95 -27.08 26.89
N TRP A 293 -35.69 -27.34 26.55
CA TRP A 293 -34.84 -28.26 27.30
C TRP A 293 -34.43 -27.73 28.68
N LEU A 294 -34.35 -26.41 28.84
CA LEU A 294 -34.03 -25.79 30.12
C LEU A 294 -35.27 -25.67 31.02
N CYS A 295 -36.37 -25.12 30.49
CA CYS A 295 -37.52 -24.76 31.29
C CYS A 295 -38.39 -25.96 31.68
N VAL A 296 -38.51 -27.01 30.85
CA VAL A 296 -39.32 -28.19 31.18
C VAL A 296 -38.80 -28.91 32.43
N PRO A 297 -37.50 -29.26 32.55
CA PRO A 297 -36.97 -29.81 33.80
C PRO A 297 -37.03 -28.82 34.96
N LEU A 298 -36.77 -27.52 34.71
CA LEU A 298 -36.86 -26.49 35.75
C LEU A 298 -38.27 -26.36 36.35
N MET A 299 -39.34 -26.67 35.61
CA MET A 299 -40.69 -26.65 36.18
C MET A 299 -40.85 -27.60 37.36
N ARG A 300 -40.17 -28.76 37.35
CA ARG A 300 -40.14 -29.73 38.47
C ARG A 300 -39.20 -29.31 39.61
N HIS A 301 -38.37 -28.28 39.41
CA HIS A 301 -37.37 -27.86 40.39
C HIS A 301 -37.96 -26.94 41.47
N PRO A 302 -37.75 -27.16 42.78
CA PRO A 302 -38.33 -26.33 43.86
C PRO A 302 -38.15 -24.81 43.67
N ASN A 303 -36.97 -24.36 43.25
CA ASN A 303 -36.68 -22.93 43.08
C ASN A 303 -37.32 -22.23 41.87
N ALA A 304 -38.04 -22.95 40.99
CA ALA A 304 -38.76 -22.35 39.86
C ALA A 304 -40.15 -21.78 40.24
N THR A 305 -40.34 -21.37 41.49
CA THR A 305 -41.63 -20.89 42.04
C THR A 305 -42.26 -19.77 41.21
N GLN A 306 -41.46 -18.77 40.79
CA GLN A 306 -41.96 -17.66 39.98
C GLN A 306 -42.50 -18.14 38.62
N LEU A 307 -41.87 -19.14 38.02
CA LEU A 307 -42.28 -19.68 36.73
C LEU A 307 -43.52 -20.59 36.86
N ARG A 308 -43.58 -21.42 37.91
CA ARG A 308 -44.77 -22.24 38.21
C ARG A 308 -46.00 -21.40 38.60
N ALA A 309 -45.80 -20.25 39.24
CA ALA A 309 -46.90 -19.35 39.59
C ALA A 309 -47.65 -18.81 38.35
N LEU A 310 -47.06 -18.92 37.15
CA LEU A 310 -47.69 -18.52 35.90
C LEU A 310 -48.56 -19.61 35.26
N CYS A 311 -48.54 -20.85 35.75
CA CYS A 311 -49.30 -21.96 35.16
C CYS A 311 -50.43 -22.42 36.10
N SER A 312 -51.56 -22.82 35.51
CA SER A 312 -52.75 -23.25 36.28
C SER A 312 -52.58 -24.62 36.94
N GLN A 313 -51.77 -25.50 36.35
CA GLN A 313 -51.52 -26.86 36.83
C GLN A 313 -50.00 -27.10 36.90
N PRO A 314 -49.35 -26.79 38.04
CA PRO A 314 -47.93 -27.04 38.21
C PRO A 314 -47.65 -28.55 38.28
N PRO A 315 -46.54 -29.03 37.69
CA PRO A 315 -46.14 -30.43 37.79
C PRO A 315 -45.67 -30.79 39.21
N GLU A 316 -45.63 -32.08 39.51
CA GLU A 316 -45.01 -32.58 40.75
C GLU A 316 -43.52 -32.22 40.81
N LEU A 317 -43.05 -31.93 42.02
CA LEU A 317 -41.67 -31.51 42.26
C LEU A 317 -40.74 -32.71 42.36
N ASP A 318 -39.52 -32.54 41.86
CA ASP A 318 -38.45 -33.49 42.10
C ASP A 318 -37.88 -33.28 43.51
N VAL A 319 -38.01 -34.30 44.36
CA VAL A 319 -37.64 -34.28 45.78
C VAL A 319 -36.12 -34.27 45.98
N TYR A 320 -35.33 -34.61 44.95
CA TYR A 320 -33.86 -34.68 45.00
C TYR A 320 -33.15 -33.54 44.26
N ALA A 321 -33.88 -32.46 43.94
CA ALA A 321 -33.34 -31.35 43.18
C ALA A 321 -32.27 -30.55 43.98
N PRO A 322 -31.08 -30.26 43.40
CA PRO A 322 -30.02 -29.52 44.07
C PRO A 322 -30.38 -28.03 44.25
N ASP A 323 -30.08 -27.44 45.40
CA ASP A 323 -30.40 -26.03 45.70
C ASP A 323 -29.41 -25.04 45.04
N CYS A 324 -29.36 -25.03 43.70
CA CYS A 324 -28.37 -24.25 42.94
C CYS A 324 -28.96 -23.35 41.83
N PHE A 325 -30.28 -23.38 41.62
CA PHE A 325 -30.94 -22.58 40.58
C PHE A 325 -31.67 -21.37 41.16
N ALA A 326 -31.50 -20.20 40.51
CA ALA A 326 -32.26 -19.00 40.78
C ALA A 326 -33.04 -18.57 39.52
N VAL A 327 -34.38 -18.69 39.56
CA VAL A 327 -35.25 -18.31 38.44
C VAL A 327 -35.84 -16.93 38.70
N ARG A 328 -35.64 -16.00 37.77
CA ARG A 328 -36.15 -14.62 37.85
C ARG A 328 -36.96 -14.28 36.62
N LEU A 329 -38.19 -13.83 36.83
CA LEU A 329 -39.02 -13.23 35.79
C LEU A 329 -38.79 -11.73 35.74
N VAL A 330 -38.27 -11.25 34.62
CA VAL A 330 -38.00 -9.82 34.40
C VAL A 330 -38.97 -9.31 33.35
N PRO A 331 -39.91 -8.40 33.70
CA PRO A 331 -40.78 -7.79 32.70
C PRO A 331 -39.94 -6.91 31.77
N TYR A 332 -40.16 -7.06 30.47
CA TYR A 332 -39.51 -6.18 29.49
C TYR A 332 -40.04 -4.75 29.69
N ARG A 333 -39.15 -3.84 30.09
CA ARG A 333 -39.39 -2.41 30.03
C ARG A 333 -38.59 -1.87 28.86
N ARG A 334 -39.28 -1.27 27.90
CA ARG A 334 -38.62 -0.47 26.86
C ARG A 334 -37.93 0.68 27.59
N GLN A 335 -36.60 0.69 27.62
CA GLN A 335 -35.90 1.92 27.93
C GLN A 335 -36.21 2.87 26.78
N GLU A 336 -36.88 3.99 27.09
CA GLU A 336 -36.86 5.15 26.20
C GLU A 336 -35.38 5.51 26.00
N GLY A 337 -35.00 5.74 24.75
CA GLY A 337 -33.61 5.96 24.38
C GLY A 337 -33.03 7.05 25.27
N VAL A 338 -31.86 6.79 25.86
CA VAL A 338 -31.08 7.85 26.46
C VAL A 338 -30.76 8.80 25.32
N GLU A 339 -31.37 9.98 25.30
CA GLU A 339 -30.91 11.07 24.45
C GLU A 339 -29.44 11.25 24.77
N LEU A 340 -28.59 11.04 23.76
CA LEU A 340 -27.19 11.40 23.84
C LEU A 340 -27.16 12.91 24.02
N ALA A 341 -27.01 13.34 25.27
CA ALA A 341 -26.78 14.75 25.56
C ALA A 341 -25.59 15.20 24.70
N GLU A 342 -25.78 16.24 23.89
CA GLU A 342 -24.69 16.92 23.22
C GLU A 342 -23.71 17.35 24.30
N VAL A 343 -22.58 16.66 24.38
CA VAL A 343 -21.50 17.04 25.27
C VAL A 343 -20.87 18.28 24.67
N HIS A 344 -21.39 19.45 25.04
CA HIS A 344 -20.65 20.69 24.92
C HIS A 344 -19.50 20.64 25.92
N GLY A 345 -18.41 19.98 25.52
CA GLY A 345 -17.16 20.08 26.24
C GLY A 345 -16.66 21.51 26.12
N THR A 346 -16.86 22.33 27.16
CA THR A 346 -16.03 23.50 27.37
C THR A 346 -14.64 22.97 27.71
N PHE A 347 -13.76 22.91 26.72
CA PHE A 347 -12.33 22.69 26.96
C PHE A 347 -11.88 23.79 27.93
N ALA A 348 -11.38 23.41 29.10
CA ALA A 348 -10.72 24.37 29.96
C ALA A 348 -9.55 24.94 29.14
N GLU A 349 -9.43 26.27 29.04
CA GLU A 349 -8.34 26.93 28.29
C GLU A 349 -6.94 26.42 28.71
N SER A 350 -6.82 25.86 29.92
CA SER A 350 -5.62 25.26 30.48
C SER A 350 -5.19 23.92 29.87
N GLU A 351 -6.04 23.27 29.06
CA GLU A 351 -5.73 22.01 28.34
C GLU A 351 -5.63 22.20 26.82
N ARG A 352 -5.46 23.45 26.35
CA ARG A 352 -4.78 23.66 25.07
C ARG A 352 -3.34 23.19 25.27
N LEU A 353 -3.11 21.88 25.10
CA LEU A 353 -1.84 21.40 24.58
C LEU A 353 -1.60 22.29 23.36
N GLU A 354 -0.68 23.24 23.47
CA GLU A 354 -0.12 23.90 22.30
C GLU A 354 0.22 22.74 21.37
N ALA A 355 -0.53 22.61 20.27
CA ALA A 355 -0.32 21.55 19.30
C ALA A 355 1.19 21.51 19.09
N PRO A 356 1.88 20.37 19.36
CA PRO A 356 3.32 20.35 19.42
C PRO A 356 3.79 21.01 18.15
N VAL A 357 4.39 22.20 18.28
CA VAL A 357 4.77 23.00 17.12
C VAL A 357 5.65 22.05 16.32
N LEU A 358 5.14 21.61 15.15
CA LEU A 358 5.88 20.73 14.28
C LEU A 358 7.07 21.57 13.85
N ARG A 359 8.19 21.40 14.58
CA ARG A 359 9.40 22.14 14.29
C ARG A 359 9.92 21.52 13.00
N PRO A 360 9.99 22.28 11.90
CA PRO A 360 10.60 21.77 10.69
C PRO A 360 12.00 21.26 11.05
N TYR A 361 12.38 20.12 10.47
CA TYR A 361 13.71 19.60 10.67
C TYR A 361 14.70 20.65 10.14
N ALA A 362 15.62 21.10 10.99
CA ALA A 362 16.48 22.25 10.67
C ALA A 362 17.32 22.04 9.40
N ALA A 363 17.56 20.79 9.01
CA ALA A 363 18.32 20.37 7.86
C ALA A 363 17.47 19.57 6.85
N ASP A 364 16.17 19.84 6.74
CA ASP A 364 15.25 19.14 5.82
C ASP A 364 15.73 19.18 4.37
N VAL A 365 16.27 20.32 3.96
CA VAL A 365 16.87 20.53 2.63
C VAL A 365 18.02 19.55 2.32
N LEU A 366 18.68 18.99 3.33
CA LEU A 366 19.77 18.02 3.14
C LEU A 366 19.23 16.60 2.87
N SER A 367 17.99 16.29 3.24
CA SER A 367 17.46 14.93 3.18
C SER A 367 17.32 14.39 1.74
N ASP A 368 17.11 15.29 0.79
CA ASP A 368 16.99 14.98 -0.64
C ASP A 368 18.32 15.11 -1.40
N LEU A 369 19.38 15.61 -0.76
CA LEU A 369 20.67 15.78 -1.42
C LEU A 369 21.39 14.44 -1.61
N PRO A 370 21.82 14.11 -2.84
CA PRO A 370 22.54 12.87 -3.08
C PRO A 370 23.93 12.94 -2.45
N SER A 371 24.25 11.93 -1.63
CA SER A 371 25.54 11.82 -0.95
C SER A 371 26.74 11.55 -1.88
N LYS A 372 26.46 11.23 -3.16
CA LYS A 372 27.46 10.94 -4.19
C LYS A 372 27.28 11.86 -5.39
N LEU A 373 28.37 12.53 -5.76
CA LEU A 373 28.51 13.38 -6.94
C LEU A 373 29.49 12.74 -7.94
N THR A 374 29.21 12.85 -9.24
CA THR A 374 30.17 12.45 -10.28
C THR A 374 30.73 13.67 -10.98
N ALA A 375 32.05 13.76 -11.12
CA ALA A 375 32.73 14.93 -11.68
C ALA A 375 32.29 15.26 -13.12
N THR A 376 31.90 14.24 -13.90
CA THR A 376 31.37 14.37 -15.26
C THR A 376 29.95 14.94 -15.32
N ALA A 377 29.18 14.85 -14.23
CA ALA A 377 27.81 15.38 -14.16
C ALA A 377 27.76 16.85 -13.68
N ILE A 378 28.91 17.42 -13.29
CA ILE A 378 28.99 18.80 -12.83
C ILE A 378 28.98 19.72 -14.05
N THR A 379 27.88 20.42 -14.24
CA THR A 379 27.69 21.46 -15.25
C THR A 379 27.51 22.82 -14.59
N ASP A 380 27.85 23.92 -15.27
CA ASP A 380 27.59 25.28 -14.76
C ASP A 380 26.08 25.54 -14.48
N SER A 381 25.19 24.72 -15.06
CA SER A 381 23.75 24.74 -14.77
C SER A 381 23.39 24.32 -13.34
N PHE A 382 24.24 23.55 -12.63
CA PHE A 382 24.01 23.23 -11.21
C PHE A 382 24.13 24.46 -10.30
N ARG A 383 24.90 25.49 -10.71
CA ARG A 383 25.04 26.75 -9.97
C ARG A 383 24.02 27.81 -10.36
N ALA A 384 23.32 27.65 -11.50
CA ALA A 384 22.53 28.72 -12.11
C ALA A 384 21.01 28.46 -12.19
N GLN A 385 20.53 27.21 -12.01
CA GLN A 385 19.12 26.87 -12.23
C GLN A 385 18.16 27.06 -11.04
N GLU A 386 18.56 27.78 -9.98
CA GLU A 386 17.68 28.13 -8.85
C GLU A 386 17.52 29.64 -8.60
N ALA A 387 18.01 30.51 -9.49
CA ALA A 387 17.79 31.96 -9.37
C ALA A 387 16.51 32.46 -10.07
N GLN A 388 15.66 31.56 -10.60
CA GLN A 388 14.34 31.89 -11.17
C GLN A 388 13.27 30.96 -10.61
N GLU A 389 12.42 31.51 -9.73
CA GLU A 389 11.32 30.83 -9.02
C GLU A 389 10.26 30.16 -9.94
N ASP A 390 10.34 30.30 -11.27
CA ASP A 390 9.34 29.82 -12.24
C ASP A 390 9.83 28.72 -13.21
N THR A 391 11.00 28.11 -12.99
CA THR A 391 11.53 27.13 -13.96
C THR A 391 11.13 25.70 -13.60
N GLN A 392 10.33 25.05 -14.45
CA GLN A 392 10.02 23.62 -14.34
C GLN A 392 11.31 22.78 -14.21
N PRO A 393 11.36 21.80 -13.29
CA PRO A 393 12.52 20.92 -13.16
C PRO A 393 12.80 20.22 -14.49
N PRO A 394 14.08 20.01 -14.86
CA PRO A 394 14.42 19.36 -16.11
C PRO A 394 13.77 17.97 -16.14
N LYS A 395 12.90 17.75 -17.14
CA LYS A 395 12.38 16.41 -17.42
C LYS A 395 13.56 15.47 -17.54
N TYR A 396 13.63 14.46 -16.68
CA TYR A 396 14.48 13.31 -16.87
C TYR A 396 14.09 12.65 -18.20
N SER A 397 14.71 13.07 -19.30
CA SER A 397 14.55 12.36 -20.56
C SER A 397 15.33 11.07 -20.42
N THR A 398 14.66 10.01 -19.96
CA THR A 398 15.16 8.67 -20.14
C THR A 398 15.11 8.42 -21.64
N GLU A 399 16.19 8.71 -22.34
CA GLU A 399 16.34 8.23 -23.72
C GLU A 399 16.39 6.70 -23.63
N LEU A 400 15.23 6.08 -23.85
CA LEU A 400 15.10 4.63 -23.85
C LEU A 400 16.05 4.08 -24.91
N ARG A 401 17.12 3.43 -24.45
CA ARG A 401 18.09 2.79 -25.34
C ARG A 401 17.35 1.68 -26.08
N ARG A 402 17.41 1.72 -27.42
CA ARG A 402 16.80 0.69 -28.25
C ARG A 402 17.43 -0.69 -27.95
N PRO A 403 16.66 -1.78 -28.06
CA PRO A 403 17.17 -3.13 -27.84
C PRO A 403 18.38 -3.45 -28.74
N PHE A 404 19.32 -4.24 -28.20
CA PHE A 404 20.59 -4.53 -28.87
C PHE A 404 20.45 -5.26 -30.22
N PHE A 405 19.41 -6.08 -30.40
CA PHE A 405 19.17 -6.82 -31.64
C PHE A 405 18.77 -5.93 -32.85
N ASP A 406 18.46 -4.65 -32.63
CA ASP A 406 18.22 -3.66 -33.69
C ASP A 406 19.49 -2.87 -34.06
N ARG A 407 20.63 -3.11 -33.36
CA ARG A 407 21.88 -2.33 -33.52
C ARG A 407 22.80 -2.86 -34.62
N ASP A 408 22.74 -4.14 -34.95
CA ASP A 408 23.63 -4.78 -35.95
C ASP A 408 23.50 -4.16 -37.35
N ALA A 409 22.40 -3.44 -37.63
CA ALA A 409 22.15 -2.79 -38.91
C ALA A 409 22.83 -1.42 -39.10
N ARG A 410 23.38 -0.77 -38.05
CA ARG A 410 23.79 0.66 -38.13
C ARG A 410 25.18 1.02 -37.60
N GLY A 411 25.94 0.05 -37.08
CA GLY A 411 27.31 0.29 -36.60
C GLY A 411 27.38 1.04 -35.26
N LEU A 412 28.60 1.48 -34.89
CA LEU A 412 28.85 2.14 -33.60
C LEU A 412 28.26 3.56 -33.54
N THR A 413 27.70 3.90 -32.38
CA THR A 413 27.24 5.27 -32.07
C THR A 413 28.41 6.24 -31.89
N PRO A 414 28.21 7.56 -32.05
CA PRO A 414 29.28 8.55 -31.80
C PRO A 414 29.92 8.44 -30.41
N SER A 415 29.13 8.14 -29.38
CA SER A 415 29.64 7.92 -28.01
C SER A 415 30.53 6.67 -27.93
N GLU A 416 30.14 5.55 -28.57
CA GLU A 416 30.95 4.32 -28.60
C GLU A 416 32.24 4.49 -29.40
N ILE A 417 32.20 5.27 -30.48
CA ILE A 417 33.41 5.68 -31.22
C ILE A 417 34.29 6.53 -30.31
N GLY A 418 33.70 7.45 -29.54
CA GLY A 418 34.40 8.25 -28.54
C GLY A 418 35.11 7.37 -27.52
N THR A 419 34.38 6.44 -26.90
CA THR A 419 34.93 5.45 -25.96
C THR A 419 36.06 4.62 -26.58
N ALA A 420 35.95 4.23 -27.86
CA ALA A 420 37.03 3.52 -28.55
C ALA A 420 38.33 4.35 -28.65
N HIS A 421 38.23 5.66 -28.88
CA HIS A 421 39.39 6.55 -28.87
C HIS A 421 39.98 6.72 -27.47
N HIS A 422 39.17 6.84 -26.42
CA HIS A 422 39.65 6.87 -25.03
C HIS A 422 40.35 5.57 -24.64
N LEU A 423 39.75 4.41 -24.93
CA LEU A 423 40.33 3.09 -24.67
C LEU A 423 41.67 2.92 -25.37
N PHE A 424 41.79 3.40 -26.62
CA PHE A 424 43.07 3.40 -27.32
C PHE A 424 44.12 4.22 -26.56
N LEU A 425 43.82 5.47 -26.21
CA LEU A 425 44.77 6.37 -25.51
C LEU A 425 45.11 5.87 -24.10
N GLN A 426 44.18 5.19 -23.43
CA GLN A 426 44.41 4.57 -22.13
C GLN A 426 45.46 3.46 -22.19
N PHE A 427 45.38 2.57 -23.19
CA PHE A 427 46.18 1.34 -23.21
C PHE A 427 47.34 1.35 -24.21
N CYS A 428 47.41 2.34 -25.11
CA CYS A 428 48.47 2.39 -26.11
C CYS A 428 49.84 2.66 -25.48
N ASP A 429 50.89 2.11 -26.08
CA ASP A 429 52.26 2.49 -25.79
C ASP A 429 52.57 3.83 -26.48
N PHE A 430 52.69 4.89 -25.69
CA PHE A 430 52.92 6.25 -26.19
C PHE A 430 54.21 6.35 -27.03
N ALA A 431 55.29 5.66 -26.63
CA ALA A 431 56.56 5.71 -27.34
C ALA A 431 56.48 5.03 -28.71
N ARG A 432 55.73 3.94 -28.82
CA ARG A 432 55.48 3.26 -30.11
C ARG A 432 54.55 4.07 -31.01
N CYS A 433 53.62 4.82 -30.42
CA CYS A 433 52.66 5.61 -31.16
C CYS A 433 53.24 6.89 -31.80
N GLU A 434 54.55 7.12 -31.75
CA GLU A 434 55.18 8.27 -32.42
C GLU A 434 55.28 8.10 -33.94
N SER A 435 55.47 6.87 -34.43
CA SER A 435 55.44 6.55 -35.86
C SER A 435 54.06 6.12 -36.34
N ALA A 436 53.78 6.31 -37.63
CA ALA A 436 52.52 5.87 -38.22
C ALA A 436 52.37 4.34 -38.17
N GLU A 437 53.45 3.60 -38.43
CA GLU A 437 53.47 2.14 -38.34
C GLU A 437 53.22 1.66 -36.91
N GLY A 438 53.80 2.35 -35.92
CA GLY A 438 53.64 1.98 -34.51
C GLY A 438 52.22 2.23 -33.99
N ARG A 439 51.56 3.32 -34.41
CA ARG A 439 50.13 3.57 -34.10
C ARG A 439 49.23 2.46 -34.66
N ALA A 440 49.47 2.06 -35.90
CA ALA A 440 48.69 0.99 -36.54
C ALA A 440 48.92 -0.37 -35.86
N ALA A 441 50.17 -0.70 -35.53
CA ALA A 441 50.52 -1.91 -34.80
C ALA A 441 49.88 -1.95 -33.40
N GLU A 442 49.81 -0.80 -32.73
CA GLU A 442 49.22 -0.72 -31.40
C GLU A 442 47.70 -0.89 -31.42
N ARG A 443 47.03 -0.37 -32.45
CA ARG A 443 45.59 -0.63 -32.66
C ARG A 443 45.33 -2.12 -32.82
N GLU A 444 46.16 -2.80 -33.59
CA GLU A 444 46.01 -4.25 -33.82
C GLU A 444 46.32 -5.05 -32.56
N ARG A 445 47.36 -4.68 -31.81
CA ARG A 445 47.66 -5.28 -30.50
C ARG A 445 46.48 -5.16 -29.53
N LEU A 446 45.80 -4.01 -29.51
CA LEU A 446 44.63 -3.80 -28.65
C LEU A 446 43.40 -4.58 -29.13
N ARG A 447 43.24 -4.78 -30.46
CA ARG A 447 42.21 -5.66 -31.05
C ARG A 447 42.46 -7.12 -30.68
N GLU A 448 43.68 -7.62 -30.88
CA GLU A 448 44.08 -9.01 -30.57
C GLU A 448 43.93 -9.33 -29.07
N ARG A 449 44.20 -8.35 -28.20
CA ARG A 449 43.99 -8.49 -26.74
C ARG A 449 42.54 -8.33 -26.31
N HIS A 450 41.61 -8.11 -27.24
CA HIS A 450 40.19 -7.85 -26.98
C HIS A 450 39.94 -6.66 -26.03
N ILE A 451 40.86 -5.69 -26.00
CA ILE A 451 40.65 -4.41 -25.32
C ILE A 451 39.74 -3.51 -26.17
N LEU A 452 39.87 -3.62 -27.50
CA LEU A 452 38.95 -3.06 -28.48
C LEU A 452 38.23 -4.20 -29.20
N SER A 453 36.92 -4.06 -29.43
CA SER A 453 36.21 -4.95 -30.37
C SER A 453 36.62 -4.66 -31.81
N ASP A 454 36.32 -5.57 -32.74
CA ASP A 454 36.64 -5.38 -34.16
C ASP A 454 36.05 -4.08 -34.71
N ALA A 455 34.75 -3.86 -34.44
CA ALA A 455 34.07 -2.64 -34.85
C ALA A 455 34.66 -1.38 -34.21
N GLN A 456 35.13 -1.46 -32.95
CA GLN A 456 35.76 -0.32 -32.27
C GLN A 456 37.13 -0.01 -32.87
N ALA A 457 37.95 -1.03 -33.06
CA ALA A 457 39.27 -0.88 -33.68
C ALA A 457 39.15 -0.28 -35.09
N ASP A 458 38.18 -0.74 -35.89
CA ASP A 458 37.92 -0.20 -37.23
C ASP A 458 37.42 1.26 -37.21
N ALA A 459 36.70 1.66 -36.16
CA ALA A 459 36.14 3.00 -36.04
C ALA A 459 37.11 4.07 -35.51
N ILE A 460 38.29 3.70 -34.99
CA ILE A 460 39.26 4.67 -34.51
C ILE A 460 39.92 5.38 -35.70
N ARG A 461 39.86 6.71 -35.71
CA ARG A 461 40.49 7.54 -36.72
C ARG A 461 41.95 7.80 -36.35
N MET A 462 42.87 7.13 -37.02
CA MET A 462 44.31 7.24 -36.76
C MET A 462 44.85 8.67 -36.94
N ASP A 463 44.27 9.46 -37.85
CA ASP A 463 44.67 10.87 -38.04
C ASP A 463 44.41 11.72 -36.78
N ASN A 464 43.30 11.47 -36.08
CA ASN A 464 42.98 12.15 -34.83
C ASN A 464 43.99 11.78 -33.72
N ILE A 465 44.41 10.52 -33.70
CA ILE A 465 45.42 10.01 -32.76
C ILE A 465 46.80 10.59 -33.11
N ALA A 466 47.17 10.64 -34.39
CA ALA A 466 48.43 11.23 -34.85
C ALA A 466 48.51 12.72 -34.46
N ALA A 467 47.41 13.47 -34.60
CA ALA A 467 47.34 14.86 -34.19
C ALA A 467 47.69 15.08 -32.69
N PHE A 468 47.37 14.12 -31.81
CA PHE A 468 47.79 14.17 -30.41
C PHE A 468 49.30 13.98 -30.26
N PHE A 469 49.88 12.94 -30.86
CA PHE A 469 51.32 12.65 -30.76
C PHE A 469 52.21 13.70 -31.46
N GLU A 470 51.66 14.46 -32.40
CA GLU A 470 52.36 15.56 -33.08
C GLU A 470 52.20 16.92 -32.35
N SER A 471 51.27 17.00 -31.39
CA SER A 471 50.93 18.23 -30.69
C SER A 471 52.03 18.74 -29.76
N ASP A 472 52.01 20.05 -29.49
CA ASP A 472 52.90 20.66 -28.48
C ASP A 472 52.65 20.07 -27.08
N LEU A 473 51.40 19.72 -26.77
CA LEU A 473 51.00 19.06 -25.51
C LEU A 473 51.72 17.73 -25.30
N TYR A 474 51.83 16.89 -26.34
CA TYR A 474 52.57 15.63 -26.22
C TYR A 474 54.08 15.85 -26.04
N ARG A 475 54.64 16.92 -26.61
CA ARG A 475 56.04 17.27 -26.36
C ARG A 475 56.28 17.68 -24.91
N GLU A 476 55.32 18.37 -24.27
CA GLU A 476 55.38 18.66 -22.83
C GLU A 476 55.28 17.38 -21.98
N LEU A 477 54.43 16.42 -22.37
CA LEU A 477 54.30 15.10 -21.73
C LEU A 477 55.63 14.33 -21.68
N LYS A 478 56.51 14.46 -22.68
CA LYS A 478 57.83 13.79 -22.70
C LYS A 478 58.75 14.25 -21.56
N GLY A 479 58.52 15.45 -21.01
CA GLY A 479 59.26 15.98 -19.87
C GLY A 479 58.71 15.58 -18.50
N ALA A 480 57.62 14.79 -18.46
CA ALA A 480 56.97 14.39 -17.23
C ALA A 480 57.80 13.37 -16.42
N GLN A 481 57.68 13.42 -15.09
CA GLN A 481 58.23 12.41 -14.19
C GLN A 481 57.38 11.14 -14.19
N ALA A 482 56.06 11.30 -14.21
CA ALA A 482 55.10 10.20 -14.26
C ALA A 482 53.83 10.62 -15.00
N VAL A 483 53.18 9.66 -15.66
CA VAL A 483 51.89 9.85 -16.34
C VAL A 483 50.93 8.76 -15.86
N HIS A 484 49.90 9.16 -15.12
CA HIS A 484 48.83 8.30 -14.64
C HIS A 484 47.64 8.42 -15.59
N ARG A 485 47.28 7.32 -16.27
CA ARG A 485 46.14 7.29 -17.19
C ARG A 485 44.94 6.66 -16.53
N GLU A 486 43.75 7.20 -16.79
CA GLU A 486 42.48 6.73 -16.21
C GLU A 486 42.56 6.66 -14.68
N PHE A 487 43.04 7.76 -14.09
CA PHE A 487 43.22 7.91 -12.67
C PHE A 487 41.88 8.08 -11.97
N LYS A 488 41.44 7.04 -11.28
CA LYS A 488 40.19 7.03 -10.51
C LYS A 488 40.41 7.68 -9.15
N PHE A 489 39.50 8.58 -8.77
CA PHE A 489 39.56 9.24 -7.47
C PHE A 489 38.23 9.19 -6.73
N SER A 490 38.30 9.37 -5.41
CA SER A 490 37.16 9.54 -4.52
C SER A 490 37.59 10.49 -3.40
N VAL A 491 36.99 11.67 -3.36
CA VAL A 491 37.35 12.72 -2.39
C VAL A 491 36.09 13.28 -1.75
N LEU A 492 36.17 13.65 -0.47
CA LEU A 492 35.09 14.33 0.23
C LEU A 492 35.23 15.83 -0.01
N VAL A 493 34.16 16.45 -0.51
CA VAL A 493 34.11 17.88 -0.78
C VAL A 493 32.96 18.52 -0.01
N PRO A 494 33.08 19.78 0.44
CA PRO A 494 31.97 20.51 1.05
C PRO A 494 30.73 20.49 0.14
N ALA A 495 29.57 20.17 0.70
CA ALA A 495 28.32 20.08 -0.04
C ALA A 495 27.93 21.45 -0.63
N GLY A 496 28.11 22.54 0.14
CA GLY A 496 27.81 23.91 -0.27
C GLY A 496 28.57 24.40 -1.51
N ASP A 497 29.68 23.77 -1.89
CA ASP A 497 30.41 24.14 -3.11
C ASP A 497 29.67 23.74 -4.41
N TYR A 498 28.75 22.77 -4.31
CA TYR A 498 28.04 22.13 -5.42
C TYR A 498 26.51 22.20 -5.29
N TYR A 499 25.98 22.26 -4.07
CA TYR A 499 24.55 22.36 -3.78
C TYR A 499 24.27 23.70 -3.09
N PRO A 500 23.60 24.66 -3.75
CA PRO A 500 23.24 25.94 -3.14
C PRO A 500 22.47 25.79 -1.82
N GLN A 501 21.63 24.76 -1.72
CA GLN A 501 20.84 24.47 -0.51
C GLN A 501 21.69 24.05 0.70
N ALA A 502 22.94 23.66 0.47
CA ALA A 502 23.88 23.22 1.51
C ALA A 502 24.90 24.29 1.93
N VAL A 503 24.81 25.52 1.40
CA VAL A 503 25.77 26.61 1.70
C VAL A 503 25.80 26.97 3.19
N ASP A 504 24.64 26.95 3.85
CA ASP A 504 24.50 27.23 5.28
C ASP A 504 24.95 26.05 6.17
N PHE A 505 25.39 24.94 5.57
CA PHE A 505 25.81 23.71 6.26
C PHE A 505 27.29 23.39 5.94
N PRO A 506 28.25 24.17 6.46
CA PRO A 506 29.66 24.09 6.08
C PRO A 506 30.35 22.78 6.49
N GLU A 507 29.79 22.06 7.46
CA GLU A 507 30.31 20.77 7.93
C GLU A 507 29.90 19.61 7.02
N GLU A 508 28.87 19.80 6.19
CA GLU A 508 28.33 18.75 5.35
C GLU A 508 29.21 18.49 4.14
N ARG A 509 29.47 17.21 3.89
CA ARG A 509 30.35 16.79 2.80
C ARG A 509 29.69 15.73 1.94
N VAL A 510 29.97 15.81 0.64
CA VAL A 510 29.53 14.83 -0.35
C VAL A 510 30.74 14.13 -0.97
N LEU A 511 30.54 12.88 -1.38
CA LEU A 511 31.56 12.08 -2.01
C LEU A 511 31.62 12.40 -3.50
N MET A 512 32.69 13.06 -3.94
CA MET A 512 32.97 13.32 -5.34
C MET A 512 33.82 12.20 -5.94
N GLN A 513 33.30 11.54 -6.99
CA GLN A 513 34.00 10.50 -7.73
C GLN A 513 34.17 10.89 -9.19
N GLY A 514 35.27 10.43 -9.79
CA GLY A 514 35.53 10.66 -11.21
C GLY A 514 36.76 9.90 -11.68
N VAL A 515 37.02 10.03 -12.98
CA VAL A 515 38.19 9.45 -13.62
C VAL A 515 38.86 10.52 -14.46
N ILE A 516 40.12 10.80 -14.17
CA ILE A 516 40.94 11.73 -14.93
C ILE A 516 41.61 10.92 -16.05
N ASP A 517 41.40 11.30 -17.32
CA ASP A 517 41.99 10.57 -18.45
C ASP A 517 43.51 10.49 -18.36
N CYS A 518 44.17 11.62 -18.04
CA CYS A 518 45.61 11.72 -17.86
C CYS A 518 45.95 12.71 -16.74
N LEU A 519 46.60 12.23 -15.69
CA LEU A 519 47.20 13.04 -14.63
C LEU A 519 48.72 12.94 -14.73
N ILE A 520 49.38 14.08 -14.88
CA ILE A 520 50.78 14.15 -15.27
C ILE A 520 51.56 14.85 -14.17
N GLU A 521 52.60 14.20 -13.68
CA GLU A 521 53.50 14.75 -12.67
C GLU A 521 54.71 15.40 -13.34
N THR A 522 54.87 16.71 -13.15
CA THR A 522 56.03 17.48 -13.64
C THR A 522 56.93 17.87 -12.45
N LYS A 523 58.08 18.50 -12.73
CA LYS A 523 58.94 19.04 -11.66
C LYS A 523 58.25 20.16 -10.88
N ASP A 524 57.43 20.96 -11.57
CA ASP A 524 56.85 22.19 -11.02
C ASP A 524 55.44 21.99 -10.44
N GLY A 525 54.80 20.83 -10.68
CA GLY A 525 53.49 20.49 -10.12
C GLY A 525 52.74 19.43 -10.95
N LEU A 526 51.41 19.38 -10.79
CA LEU A 526 50.53 18.45 -11.52
C LEU A 526 49.92 19.10 -12.76
N LEU A 527 49.61 18.30 -13.77
CA LEU A 527 48.88 18.72 -14.96
C LEU A 527 47.76 17.72 -15.24
N VAL A 528 46.54 18.23 -15.39
CA VAL A 528 45.35 17.44 -15.68
C VAL A 528 45.05 17.54 -17.17
N LEU A 529 44.91 16.42 -17.85
CA LEU A 529 44.57 16.33 -19.26
C LEU A 529 43.33 15.44 -19.43
N ASP A 530 42.35 15.95 -20.16
CA ASP A 530 41.14 15.23 -20.55
C ASP A 530 40.97 15.29 -22.09
N PHE A 531 40.63 14.15 -22.69
CA PHE A 531 40.46 14.00 -24.12
C PHE A 531 39.00 14.19 -24.49
N LYS A 532 38.73 15.00 -25.52
CA LYS A 532 37.39 15.21 -26.03
C LYS A 532 37.27 14.74 -27.47
N THR A 533 36.25 13.93 -27.73
CA THR A 533 35.94 13.38 -29.06
C THR A 533 34.85 14.16 -29.79
N ASP A 534 34.44 15.31 -29.24
CA ASP A 534 33.44 16.20 -29.83
C ASP A 534 33.82 16.62 -31.27
N ARG A 535 32.84 16.62 -32.17
CA ARG A 535 33.00 17.18 -33.52
C ARG A 535 32.78 18.69 -33.49
N VAL A 536 33.83 19.45 -33.18
CA VAL A 536 33.79 20.91 -33.10
C VAL A 536 34.71 21.54 -34.13
N PRO A 537 34.25 22.52 -34.93
CA PRO A 537 35.12 23.29 -35.82
C PRO A 537 36.19 24.05 -35.03
N LYS A 538 37.40 24.20 -35.58
CA LYS A 538 38.54 24.90 -34.94
C LYS A 538 38.19 26.30 -34.39
N SER A 539 37.25 27.01 -35.02
CA SER A 539 36.81 28.34 -34.58
C SER A 539 35.99 28.37 -33.28
N ARG A 540 35.38 27.25 -32.88
CA ARG A 540 34.49 27.14 -31.70
C ARG A 540 35.03 26.26 -30.57
N VAL A 541 36.25 25.76 -30.69
CA VAL A 541 36.85 24.85 -29.69
C VAL A 541 36.99 25.53 -28.32
N ARG A 542 37.35 26.82 -28.30
CA ARG A 542 37.47 27.59 -27.04
C ARG A 542 36.12 27.77 -26.34
N GLU A 543 35.07 28.07 -27.09
CA GLU A 543 33.70 28.18 -26.56
C GLU A 543 33.22 26.83 -25.99
N ARG A 544 33.49 25.72 -26.70
CA ARG A 544 33.15 24.38 -26.21
C ARG A 544 33.94 24.00 -24.95
N ALA A 545 35.21 24.38 -24.87
CA ALA A 545 36.06 24.10 -23.71
C ALA A 545 35.48 24.66 -22.40
N GLU A 546 34.77 25.79 -22.47
CA GLU A 546 34.16 26.39 -21.27
C GLU A 546 33.08 25.52 -20.63
N GLN A 547 32.39 24.70 -21.42
CA GLN A 547 31.37 23.77 -20.90
C GLN A 547 31.97 22.67 -20.02
N TYR A 548 33.28 22.43 -20.10
CA TYR A 548 34.00 21.45 -19.30
C TYR A 548 34.76 22.09 -18.13
N ARG A 549 34.63 23.41 -17.92
CA ARG A 549 35.36 24.12 -16.85
C ARG A 549 35.03 23.55 -15.48
N ALA A 550 33.75 23.34 -15.17
CA ALA A 550 33.32 22.79 -13.88
C ALA A 550 33.88 21.38 -13.62
N GLN A 551 33.88 20.52 -14.64
CA GLN A 551 34.49 19.19 -14.60
C GLN A 551 36.00 19.27 -14.32
N LEU A 552 36.72 20.14 -15.02
CA LEU A 552 38.17 20.30 -14.83
C LEU A 552 38.53 20.90 -13.48
N SER A 553 37.73 21.82 -12.96
CA SER A 553 37.88 22.34 -11.60
C SER A 553 37.71 21.23 -10.56
N ALA A 554 36.75 20.32 -10.77
CA ALA A 554 36.59 19.14 -9.93
C ALA A 554 37.80 18.19 -10.01
N TYR A 555 38.34 17.95 -11.21
CA TYR A 555 39.56 17.14 -11.39
C TYR A 555 40.79 17.79 -10.76
N ARG A 556 40.96 19.09 -10.93
CA ARG A 556 42.01 19.88 -10.28
C ARG A 556 41.96 19.69 -8.77
N ARG A 557 40.80 19.94 -8.16
CA ARG A 557 40.62 19.80 -6.72
C ARG A 557 40.91 18.38 -6.25
N ALA A 558 40.39 17.38 -6.96
CA ALA A 558 40.63 15.99 -6.62
C ALA A 558 42.13 15.61 -6.72
N ALA A 559 42.83 16.06 -7.74
CA ALA A 559 44.26 15.81 -7.90
C ALA A 559 45.09 16.51 -6.81
N GLU A 560 44.76 17.76 -6.48
CA GLU A 560 45.42 18.53 -5.41
C GLU A 560 45.21 17.88 -4.04
N GLU A 561 43.98 17.42 -3.74
CA GLU A 561 43.64 16.74 -2.49
C GLU A 561 44.37 15.39 -2.35
N VAL A 562 44.40 14.60 -3.43
CA VAL A 562 44.96 13.24 -3.39
C VAL A 562 46.50 13.26 -3.35
N PHE A 563 47.15 14.16 -4.08
CA PHE A 563 48.62 14.19 -4.20
C PHE A 563 49.28 15.24 -3.30
N GLY A 564 48.52 16.18 -2.71
CA GLY A 564 49.06 17.26 -1.89
C GLY A 564 49.98 18.22 -2.65
N ARG A 565 49.85 18.30 -3.98
CA ARG A 565 50.66 19.13 -4.89
C ARG A 565 49.75 20.01 -5.74
N PRO A 566 50.13 21.26 -6.06
CA PRO A 566 49.29 22.15 -6.86
C PRO A 566 49.19 21.67 -8.31
N VAL A 567 48.02 21.84 -8.91
CA VAL A 567 47.82 21.64 -10.35
C VAL A 567 48.20 22.93 -11.08
N GLN A 568 49.23 22.90 -11.90
CA GLN A 568 49.70 24.08 -12.62
C GLN A 568 48.78 24.44 -13.79
N ALA A 569 48.26 23.43 -14.48
CA ALA A 569 47.39 23.63 -15.63
C ALA A 569 46.41 22.46 -15.81
N CYS A 570 45.23 22.79 -16.34
CA CYS A 570 44.31 21.82 -16.91
C CYS A 570 44.31 21.99 -18.42
N ALA A 571 44.26 20.90 -19.17
CA ALA A 571 44.22 20.91 -20.63
C ALA A 571 43.09 20.03 -21.15
N LEU A 572 42.43 20.50 -22.21
CA LEU A 572 41.54 19.68 -23.04
C LEU A 572 42.19 19.45 -24.39
N PHE A 573 42.27 18.20 -24.81
CA PHE A 573 42.69 17.86 -26.17
C PHE A 573 41.49 17.40 -26.99
N PHE A 574 41.10 18.19 -28.00
CA PHE A 574 40.00 17.86 -28.89
C PHE A 574 40.51 17.02 -30.07
N LEU A 575 40.25 15.72 -30.02
CA LEU A 575 40.78 14.72 -30.98
C LEU A 575 40.38 15.01 -32.43
N HIS A 576 39.17 15.52 -32.67
CA HIS A 576 38.72 15.78 -34.04
C HIS A 576 39.35 17.05 -34.65
N SER A 577 39.59 18.09 -33.86
CA SER A 577 40.16 19.35 -34.33
C SER A 577 41.69 19.38 -34.23
N GLY A 578 42.29 18.48 -33.45
CA GLY A 578 43.72 18.43 -33.16
C GLY A 578 44.20 19.62 -32.33
N GLN A 579 43.31 20.28 -31.58
CA GLN A 579 43.63 21.49 -30.81
C GLN A 579 43.67 21.20 -29.32
N THR A 580 44.67 21.80 -28.66
CA THR A 580 44.76 21.85 -27.20
C THR A 580 44.18 23.17 -26.72
N VAL A 581 43.30 23.12 -25.72
CA VAL A 581 42.87 24.30 -24.97
C VAL A 581 43.44 24.21 -23.57
N TRP A 582 44.24 25.20 -23.21
CA TRP A 582 44.84 25.32 -21.88
C TRP A 582 43.96 26.18 -20.99
N LEU A 583 43.67 25.66 -19.80
CA LEU A 583 43.06 26.36 -18.69
C LEU A 583 44.12 26.44 -17.59
N ARG A 584 45.01 27.44 -17.73
CA ARG A 584 46.01 27.80 -16.72
C ARG A 584 45.33 28.71 -15.71
N GLY A 585 45.47 28.41 -14.42
CA GLY A 585 44.79 29.17 -13.39
C GLY A 585 45.29 30.60 -13.35
N THR A 586 44.42 31.56 -13.68
CA THR A 586 44.10 32.79 -12.93
C THR A 586 43.21 33.68 -13.81
N GLU A 587 41.90 33.62 -13.56
CA GLU A 587 41.05 34.77 -13.18
C GLU A 587 39.82 34.22 -12.45
#